data_AF-A0A961FVY9-F1
#
_entry.id   AF-A0A961FVY9-F1
#
_cell.length_a   1.000
_cell.length_b   1.000
_cell.length_c   1.000
_cell.angle_alpha   90.00
_cell.angle_beta   90.00
_cell.angle_gamma   90.00
#
_symmetry.space_group_name_H-M   'P 1'
#
loop_
_entity.id
_entity.type
_entity.pdbx_description
1 polymer ?
#
loop_
_entity_poly.entity_id
_entity_poly.type
_entity_poly.pdbx_seq_one_letter_code
_entity_poly.pdbx_strand_id
1 'polypeptide(L)'
;MTGPTAETYIEYVREHHAGLRGFVRSLGVDPMWVDDVAQEAFIIAYDRLDEFDTTRDFGAWVRGIARNLVINERRKDARRKRILSENLTDILVMTSSVPEEEEQELGDRGQARLQALRQCLAEMPEKSRELIKARYEDDASAPDIAERLKMNSAAVRKALERVRTSLRKCMEERMRLSGVPNV
;
A
#
# COMPACT_ATOMS: atom_id res chain seq x y z
N MET A 1 34.95 2.53 14.22
CA MET A 1 34.91 1.57 13.11
C MET A 1 34.28 2.28 11.94
N THR A 2 35.03 2.50 10.86
CA THR A 2 34.49 3.00 9.60
C THR A 2 33.56 1.93 9.03
N GLY A 3 32.29 2.28 8.81
CA GLY A 3 31.31 1.40 8.18
C GLY A 3 31.75 0.95 6.78
N PRO A 4 31.07 -0.03 6.17
CA PRO A 4 31.44 -0.52 4.85
C PRO A 4 31.43 0.61 3.82
N THR A 5 32.46 0.67 2.99
CA THR A 5 32.54 1.69 1.92
C THR A 5 31.56 1.38 0.79
N ALA A 6 31.26 2.39 -0.04
CA ALA A 6 30.43 2.19 -1.23
C ALA A 6 30.98 1.07 -2.15
N GLU A 7 32.30 0.93 -2.22
CA GLU A 7 32.98 -0.11 -3.00
C GLU A 7 32.75 -1.52 -2.41
N THR A 8 32.83 -1.66 -1.08
CA THR A 8 32.52 -2.92 -0.38
C THR A 8 31.07 -3.33 -0.60
N TYR A 9 30.15 -2.37 -0.59
CA TYR A 9 28.73 -2.63 -0.79
C TYR A 9 28.43 -3.15 -2.21
N ILE A 10 29.06 -2.57 -3.25
CA ILE A 10 28.92 -3.06 -4.62
C ILE A 10 29.32 -4.53 -4.73
N GLU A 11 30.37 -4.95 -4.03
CA GLU A 11 30.80 -6.35 -4.04
C GLU A 11 29.77 -7.27 -3.37
N TYR A 12 29.21 -6.87 -2.23
CA TYR A 12 28.11 -7.61 -1.60
C TYR A 12 26.90 -7.77 -2.52
N VAL A 13 26.54 -6.71 -3.25
CA VAL A 13 25.45 -6.78 -4.23
C VAL A 13 25.78 -7.81 -5.30
N ARG A 14 26.96 -7.72 -5.92
CA ARG A 14 27.39 -8.65 -6.98
C ARG A 14 27.37 -10.10 -6.51
N GLU A 15 27.93 -10.37 -5.34
CA GLU A 15 28.02 -11.71 -4.77
C GLU A 15 26.63 -12.31 -4.47
N HIS A 16 25.72 -11.51 -3.92
CA HIS A 16 24.45 -12.04 -3.41
C HIS A 16 23.25 -11.85 -4.34
N HIS A 17 23.37 -11.09 -5.43
CA HIS A 17 22.25 -10.77 -6.31
C HIS A 17 21.51 -12.00 -6.86
N ALA A 18 22.24 -12.97 -7.43
CA ALA A 18 21.62 -14.18 -7.97
C ALA A 18 20.93 -15.02 -6.89
N GLY A 19 21.56 -15.15 -5.72
CA GLY A 19 21.00 -15.88 -4.57
C GLY A 19 19.75 -15.20 -4.01
N LEU A 20 19.74 -13.87 -3.94
CA LEU A 20 18.60 -13.10 -3.47
C LEU A 20 17.40 -13.24 -4.42
N ARG A 21 17.61 -13.13 -5.74
CA ARG A 21 16.57 -13.36 -6.74
C ARG A 21 15.96 -14.75 -6.64
N GLY A 22 16.81 -15.78 -6.49
CA GLY A 22 16.36 -17.16 -6.27
C GLY A 22 15.52 -17.30 -5.00
N PHE A 23 15.94 -16.66 -3.92
CA PHE A 23 15.18 -16.63 -2.66
C PHE A 23 13.84 -15.91 -2.82
N VAL A 24 13.80 -14.72 -3.41
CA VAL A 24 12.56 -13.95 -3.66
C VAL A 24 11.57 -14.76 -4.50
N ARG A 25 12.06 -15.42 -5.57
CA ARG A 25 11.24 -16.34 -6.37
C ARG A 25 10.69 -17.49 -5.54
N SER A 26 11.49 -18.08 -4.65
CA SER A 26 11.04 -19.17 -3.76
C SER A 26 9.96 -18.73 -2.76
N LEU A 27 9.85 -17.43 -2.47
CA LEU A 27 8.77 -16.90 -1.66
C LEU A 27 7.43 -16.88 -2.40
N GLY A 28 7.41 -17.09 -3.73
CA GLY A 28 6.21 -17.04 -4.57
C GLY A 28 5.84 -15.63 -5.02
N VAL A 29 6.86 -14.81 -5.32
CA VAL A 29 6.70 -13.52 -6.01
C VAL A 29 6.54 -13.79 -7.51
N ASP A 30 5.68 -13.02 -8.16
CA ASP A 30 5.49 -13.08 -9.60
C ASP A 30 6.84 -12.88 -10.32
N PRO A 31 7.19 -13.70 -11.34
CA PRO A 31 8.48 -13.60 -12.03
C PRO A 31 8.83 -12.21 -12.56
N MET A 32 7.84 -11.40 -12.95
CA MET A 32 8.04 -10.03 -13.44
C MET A 32 8.56 -9.09 -12.35
N TRP A 33 8.21 -9.34 -11.09
CA TRP A 33 8.51 -8.47 -9.94
C TRP A 33 9.69 -8.96 -9.09
N VAL A 34 10.28 -10.10 -9.42
CA VAL A 34 11.42 -10.66 -8.66
C VAL A 34 12.60 -9.70 -8.64
N ASP A 35 12.88 -9.06 -9.77
CA ASP A 35 14.03 -8.18 -9.92
C ASP A 35 13.82 -6.86 -9.18
N ASP A 36 12.60 -6.35 -9.16
CA ASP A 36 12.24 -5.14 -8.41
C ASP A 36 12.34 -5.36 -6.90
N VAL A 37 11.78 -6.47 -6.40
CA VAL A 37 11.85 -6.80 -4.97
C VAL A 37 13.30 -7.04 -4.52
N ALA A 38 14.12 -7.68 -5.36
CA ALA A 38 15.54 -7.88 -5.04
C ALA A 38 16.31 -6.54 -5.02
N GLN A 39 16.08 -5.67 -5.99
CA GLN A 39 16.68 -4.33 -6.03
C GLN A 39 16.27 -3.49 -4.83
N GLU A 40 14.99 -3.44 -4.50
CA GLU A 40 14.48 -2.69 -3.36
C GLU A 40 15.07 -3.21 -2.04
N ALA A 41 15.23 -4.53 -1.89
CA ALA A 41 15.89 -5.10 -0.72
C ALA A 41 17.35 -4.66 -0.59
N PHE A 42 18.09 -4.55 -1.71
CA PHE A 42 19.44 -3.99 -1.70
C PHE A 42 19.43 -2.50 -1.36
N ILE A 43 18.58 -1.68 -1.97
CA ILE A 43 18.47 -0.25 -1.66
C ILE A 43 18.23 -0.04 -0.16
N ILE A 44 17.28 -0.78 0.44
CA ILE A 44 17.01 -0.73 1.88
C ILE A 44 18.23 -1.20 2.70
N ALA A 45 18.95 -2.21 2.22
CA ALA A 45 20.18 -2.68 2.87
C ALA A 45 21.31 -1.62 2.80
N TYR A 46 21.37 -0.82 1.74
CA TYR A 46 22.31 0.29 1.63
C TYR A 46 21.98 1.38 2.64
N ASP A 47 20.70 1.77 2.72
CA ASP A 47 20.23 2.81 3.64
C ASP A 47 20.41 2.44 5.12
N ARG A 48 20.53 1.13 5.43
CA ARG A 48 20.70 0.59 6.79
C ARG A 48 22.04 -0.10 6.98
N LEU A 49 23.01 0.21 6.14
CA LEU A 49 24.30 -0.47 6.14
C LEU A 49 25.10 -0.22 7.43
N ASP A 50 24.84 0.90 8.09
CA ASP A 50 25.36 1.25 9.42
C ASP A 50 24.78 0.39 10.55
N GLU A 51 23.58 -0.16 10.37
CA GLU A 51 22.95 -1.12 11.29
C GLU A 51 23.45 -2.56 11.08
N PHE A 52 24.18 -2.84 10.00
CA PHE A 52 24.63 -4.18 9.67
C PHE A 52 25.79 -4.64 10.56
N ASP A 53 25.55 -5.71 11.31
CA ASP A 53 26.59 -6.42 12.04
C ASP A 53 27.45 -7.24 11.07
N THR A 54 28.67 -6.77 10.82
CA THR A 54 29.64 -7.38 9.89
C THR A 54 30.11 -8.77 10.31
N THR A 55 29.78 -9.23 11.52
CA THR A 55 30.04 -10.62 11.95
C THR A 55 29.00 -11.61 11.41
N ARG A 56 27.90 -11.12 10.83
CA ARG A 56 26.80 -11.92 10.28
C ARG A 56 26.91 -12.07 8.76
N ASP A 57 26.30 -13.12 8.22
CA ASP A 57 26.17 -13.32 6.77
C ASP A 57 25.30 -12.22 6.14
N PHE A 58 25.89 -11.40 5.26
CA PHE A 58 25.18 -10.31 4.56
C PHE A 58 24.03 -10.87 3.73
N GLY A 59 24.25 -11.99 3.04
CA GLY A 59 23.23 -12.69 2.29
C GLY A 59 22.00 -13.02 3.13
N ALA A 60 22.18 -13.51 4.35
CA ALA A 60 21.09 -13.84 5.27
C ALA A 60 20.35 -12.59 5.75
N TRP A 61 21.08 -11.50 5.99
CA TRP A 61 20.51 -10.22 6.38
C TRP A 61 19.62 -9.62 5.27
N VAL A 62 20.12 -9.53 4.03
CA VAL A 62 19.34 -9.01 2.91
C VAL A 62 18.16 -9.92 2.54
N ARG A 63 18.28 -11.24 2.69
CA ARG A 63 17.13 -12.16 2.59
C ARG A 63 16.07 -11.88 3.65
N GLY A 64 16.46 -11.46 4.85
CA GLY A 64 15.53 -11.00 5.89
C GLY A 64 14.74 -9.76 5.46
N ILE A 65 15.42 -8.78 4.86
CA ILE A 65 14.80 -7.58 4.30
C ILE A 65 13.80 -7.94 3.19
N ALA A 66 14.23 -8.74 2.20
CA ALA A 66 13.37 -9.17 1.10
C ALA A 66 12.14 -9.97 1.59
N ARG A 67 12.31 -10.86 2.58
CA ARG A 67 11.20 -11.57 3.22
C ARG A 67 10.18 -10.59 3.81
N ASN A 68 10.65 -9.55 4.49
CA ASN A 68 9.78 -8.55 5.09
C ASN A 68 9.03 -7.74 4.03
N LEU A 69 9.68 -7.35 2.92
CA LEU A 69 9.01 -6.73 1.77
C LEU A 69 7.86 -7.60 1.25
N VAL A 70 8.12 -8.87 0.97
CA VAL A 70 7.10 -9.80 0.45
C VAL A 70 5.98 -10.05 1.46
N ILE A 71 6.29 -10.21 2.75
CA ILE A 71 5.28 -10.38 3.80
C ILE A 71 4.42 -9.12 3.90
N ASN A 72 5.04 -7.94 3.86
CA ASN A 72 4.32 -6.68 3.92
C ASN A 72 3.40 -6.55 2.72
N GLU A 73 3.87 -6.81 1.50
CA GLU A 73 3.00 -6.77 0.31
C GLU A 73 1.87 -7.79 0.37
N ARG A 74 2.13 -9.02 0.79
CA ARG A 74 1.06 -10.02 0.99
C ARG A 74 0.05 -9.60 2.04
N ARG A 75 0.52 -8.99 3.14
CA ARG A 75 -0.38 -8.44 4.17
C ARG A 75 -1.16 -7.26 3.63
N LYS A 76 -0.58 -6.39 2.81
CA LYS A 76 -1.27 -5.29 2.12
C LYS A 76 -2.34 -5.85 1.21
N ASP A 77 -2.01 -6.85 0.40
CA ASP A 77 -2.93 -7.47 -0.55
C ASP A 77 -4.07 -8.23 0.15
N ALA A 78 -3.76 -8.99 1.21
CA ALA A 78 -4.76 -9.66 2.04
C ALA A 78 -5.65 -8.66 2.79
N ARG A 79 -5.09 -7.55 3.31
CA ARG A 79 -5.87 -6.46 3.91
C ARG A 79 -6.75 -5.76 2.87
N ARG A 80 -6.23 -5.49 1.67
CA ARG A 80 -7.00 -4.96 0.54
C ARG A 80 -8.16 -5.91 0.24
N LYS A 81 -7.91 -7.19 -0.01
CA LYS A 81 -8.95 -8.22 -0.27
C LYS A 81 -9.98 -8.35 0.85
N ARG A 82 -9.58 -8.37 2.12
CA ARG A 82 -10.49 -8.42 3.29
C ARG A 82 -11.32 -7.15 3.46
N ILE A 83 -10.83 -6.00 3.01
CA ILE A 83 -11.56 -4.72 3.03
C ILE A 83 -12.44 -4.58 1.77
N LEU A 84 -11.99 -5.13 0.63
CA LEU A 84 -12.66 -5.11 -0.67
C LEU A 84 -13.88 -6.03 -0.74
N SER A 85 -14.00 -7.02 0.15
CA SER A 85 -15.24 -7.83 0.27
C SER A 85 -16.46 -7.01 0.70
N GLU A 86 -16.28 -5.74 1.06
CA GLU A 86 -17.34 -4.79 1.41
C GLU A 86 -17.22 -3.48 0.60
N ASN A 87 -17.39 -3.56 -0.73
CA ASN A 87 -17.77 -2.42 -1.60
C ASN A 87 -16.87 -1.17 -1.54
N LEU A 88 -15.57 -1.30 -1.84
CA LEU A 88 -14.61 -0.19 -1.78
C LEU A 88 -13.63 -0.09 -2.95
N THR A 89 -13.90 -0.77 -4.07
CA THR A 89 -13.07 -0.72 -5.27
C THR A 89 -12.98 0.71 -5.82
N ASP A 90 -14.05 1.50 -5.70
CA ASP A 90 -14.10 2.87 -6.24
C ASP A 90 -13.20 3.86 -5.49
N ILE A 91 -13.08 3.72 -4.17
CA ILE A 91 -12.23 4.63 -3.36
C ILE A 91 -10.79 4.48 -3.77
N LEU A 92 -10.32 3.24 -3.91
CA LEU A 92 -8.96 2.91 -4.32
C LEU A 92 -8.66 3.42 -5.74
N VAL A 93 -9.63 3.33 -6.66
CA VAL A 93 -9.52 3.90 -8.01
C VAL A 93 -9.27 5.41 -7.94
N MET A 94 -9.99 6.14 -7.08
CA MET A 94 -9.85 7.59 -7.03
C MET A 94 -8.61 8.11 -6.28
N THR A 95 -8.13 7.41 -5.25
CA THR A 95 -6.89 7.80 -4.52
C THR A 95 -5.60 7.40 -5.23
N SER A 96 -5.66 6.53 -6.23
CA SER A 96 -4.47 6.06 -6.97
C SER A 96 -4.09 6.96 -8.14
N SER A 97 -4.70 8.15 -8.29
CA SER A 97 -4.48 9.03 -9.45
C SER A 97 -4.70 8.29 -10.77
N VAL A 98 -5.94 7.87 -11.04
CA VAL A 98 -6.30 7.36 -12.38
C VAL A 98 -5.94 8.45 -13.39
N PRO A 99 -5.03 8.19 -14.34
CA PRO A 99 -4.72 9.13 -15.40
C PRO A 99 -6.00 9.54 -16.13
N GLU A 100 -6.11 10.80 -16.54
CA GLU A 100 -7.32 11.30 -17.26
C GLU A 100 -7.64 10.45 -18.51
N GLU A 101 -6.63 9.80 -19.08
CA GLU A 101 -6.72 8.87 -20.20
C GLU A 101 -7.51 7.58 -19.84
N GLU A 102 -7.30 7.02 -18.64
CA GLU A 102 -8.02 5.84 -18.15
C GLU A 102 -9.44 6.18 -17.67
N GLU A 103 -9.69 7.44 -17.26
CA GLU A 103 -11.05 7.89 -16.88
C GLU A 103 -12.00 7.97 -18.08
N GLN A 104 -11.48 8.22 -19.29
CA GLN A 104 -12.26 8.22 -20.53
C GLN A 104 -12.66 6.81 -20.99
N GLU A 105 -11.90 5.78 -20.57
CA GLU A 105 -12.24 4.37 -20.83
C GLU A 105 -13.34 3.85 -19.90
N LEU A 106 -13.62 4.56 -18.80
CA LEU A 106 -14.78 4.27 -17.97
C LEU A 106 -16.04 4.61 -18.76
N GLY A 107 -16.88 3.60 -19.05
CA GLY A 107 -18.22 3.86 -19.59
C GLY A 107 -19.07 4.70 -18.64
N ASP A 108 -20.22 5.21 -19.11
CA ASP A 108 -21.08 6.17 -18.39
C ASP A 108 -21.34 5.82 -16.92
N ARG A 109 -21.53 4.52 -16.62
CA ARG A 109 -21.72 4.01 -15.24
C ARG A 109 -20.48 4.18 -14.37
N GLY A 110 -19.29 3.94 -14.92
CA GLY A 110 -18.01 4.14 -14.22
C GLY A 110 -17.76 5.62 -13.93
N GLN A 111 -18.02 6.49 -14.89
CA GLN A 111 -17.89 7.95 -14.73
C GLN A 111 -18.87 8.49 -13.66
N ALA A 112 -20.15 8.08 -13.72
CA ALA A 112 -21.14 8.48 -12.72
C ALA A 112 -20.75 8.04 -11.30
N ARG A 113 -20.21 6.82 -11.17
CA ARG A 113 -19.75 6.26 -9.90
C ARG A 113 -18.52 7.00 -9.35
N LEU A 114 -17.57 7.33 -10.22
CA LEU A 114 -16.40 8.12 -9.88
C LEU A 114 -16.78 9.54 -9.44
N GLN A 115 -17.71 10.18 -10.15
CA GLN A 115 -18.22 11.50 -9.80
C GLN A 115 -18.95 11.50 -8.44
N ALA A 116 -19.81 10.51 -8.20
CA ALA A 116 -20.51 10.34 -6.92
C ALA A 116 -19.52 10.20 -5.76
N LEU A 117 -18.46 9.41 -5.95
CA LEU A 117 -17.40 9.26 -4.96
C LEU A 117 -16.65 10.56 -4.69
N ARG A 118 -16.24 11.30 -5.74
CA ARG A 118 -15.56 12.61 -5.60
C ARG A 118 -16.37 13.56 -4.74
N GLN A 119 -17.66 13.65 -5.01
CA GLN A 119 -18.59 14.52 -4.27
C GLN A 119 -18.72 14.06 -2.81
N CYS A 120 -18.88 12.76 -2.56
CA CYS A 120 -18.98 12.25 -1.20
C CYS A 120 -17.70 12.44 -0.36
N LEU A 121 -16.52 12.33 -0.97
CA LEU A 121 -15.25 12.62 -0.29
C LEU A 121 -15.08 14.12 0.01
N ALA A 122 -15.55 14.99 -0.90
CA ALA A 122 -15.52 16.44 -0.71
C ALA A 122 -16.45 16.92 0.42
N GLU A 123 -17.59 16.26 0.62
CA GLU A 123 -18.54 16.57 1.70
C GLU A 123 -18.17 15.94 3.05
N MET A 124 -17.20 15.02 3.05
CA MET A 124 -16.76 14.35 4.26
C MET A 124 -16.01 15.31 5.20
N PRO A 125 -16.21 15.20 6.53
CA PRO A 125 -15.43 15.96 7.50
C PRO A 125 -13.92 15.75 7.33
N GLU A 126 -13.14 16.80 7.55
CA GLU A 126 -11.68 16.79 7.33
C GLU A 126 -10.98 15.62 8.04
N LYS A 127 -11.24 15.40 9.34
CA LYS A 127 -10.68 14.26 10.08
C LYS A 127 -11.01 12.90 9.48
N SER A 128 -12.19 12.76 8.88
CA SER A 128 -12.60 11.52 8.22
C SER A 128 -11.88 11.34 6.88
N ARG A 129 -11.67 12.44 6.15
CA ARG A 129 -10.87 12.45 4.91
C ARG A 129 -9.40 12.13 5.20
N GLU A 130 -8.83 12.72 6.26
CA GLU A 130 -7.49 12.39 6.75
C GLU A 130 -7.36 10.91 7.10
N LEU A 131 -8.35 10.32 7.79
CA LEU A 131 -8.35 8.88 8.09
C LEU A 131 -8.38 8.01 6.84
N ILE A 132 -9.14 8.42 5.81
CA ILE A 132 -9.19 7.71 4.52
C ILE A 132 -7.85 7.85 3.79
N LYS A 133 -7.35 9.07 3.61
CA LYS A 133 -6.04 9.33 3.00
C LYS A 133 -4.93 8.54 3.71
N ALA A 134 -4.88 8.65 5.04
CA ALA A 134 -3.97 7.93 5.88
C ALA A 134 -3.98 6.42 5.64
N ARG A 135 -5.17 5.85 5.52
CA ARG A 135 -5.33 4.41 5.38
C ARG A 135 -5.12 3.94 3.94
N TYR A 136 -5.53 4.71 2.95
CA TYR A 136 -5.70 4.25 1.56
C TYR A 136 -4.72 4.89 0.57
N GLU A 137 -4.23 6.10 0.83
CA GLU A 137 -3.12 6.71 0.07
C GLU A 137 -1.78 6.35 0.72
N ASP A 138 -1.64 6.59 2.04
CA ASP A 138 -0.36 6.39 2.73
C ASP A 138 -0.12 4.93 3.17
N ASP A 139 -1.12 4.06 2.99
CA ASP A 139 -1.16 2.66 3.50
C ASP A 139 -0.79 2.50 5.00
N ALA A 140 -1.03 3.53 5.80
CA ALA A 140 -0.71 3.52 7.22
C ALA A 140 -1.57 2.49 7.97
N SER A 141 -0.96 1.74 8.89
CA SER A 141 -1.67 0.77 9.72
C SER A 141 -2.49 1.48 10.81
N ALA A 142 -3.48 0.79 11.41
CA ALA A 142 -4.27 1.40 12.49
C ALA A 142 -3.41 1.88 13.69
N PRO A 143 -2.30 1.20 14.06
CA PRO A 143 -1.28 1.76 14.97
C PRO A 143 -0.63 3.05 14.47
N ASP A 144 -0.13 3.09 13.23
CA ASP A 144 0.57 4.27 12.69
C ASP A 144 -0.36 5.49 12.63
N ILE A 145 -1.61 5.27 12.21
CA ILE A 145 -2.66 6.30 12.20
C ILE A 145 -2.99 6.76 13.63
N ALA A 146 -3.01 5.84 14.59
CA ALA A 146 -3.29 6.15 15.99
C ALA A 146 -2.22 7.07 16.57
N GLU A 147 -0.95 6.79 16.28
CA GLU A 147 0.17 7.65 16.66
C GLU A 147 0.05 9.04 16.01
N ARG A 148 -0.12 9.08 14.68
CA ARG A 148 -0.22 10.34 13.92
C ARG A 148 -1.39 11.22 14.38
N LEU A 149 -2.56 10.63 14.61
CA LEU A 149 -3.78 11.36 14.95
C LEU A 149 -4.03 11.46 16.46
N LYS A 150 -3.07 11.03 17.29
CA LYS A 150 -3.19 11.01 18.77
C LYS A 150 -4.46 10.30 19.24
N MET A 151 -4.79 9.18 18.59
CA MET A 151 -5.89 8.29 18.93
C MET A 151 -5.33 6.96 19.45
N ASN A 152 -6.19 6.05 19.93
CA ASN A 152 -5.80 4.66 20.13
C ASN A 152 -6.20 3.82 18.91
N SER A 153 -5.52 2.71 18.65
CA SER A 153 -5.76 1.90 17.43
C SER A 153 -7.16 1.28 17.38
N ALA A 154 -7.85 1.11 18.51
CA ALA A 154 -9.23 0.64 18.53
C ALA A 154 -10.20 1.75 18.08
N ALA A 155 -9.97 2.99 18.51
CA ALA A 155 -10.71 4.18 18.09
C ALA A 155 -10.51 4.45 16.60
N VAL A 156 -9.28 4.28 16.07
CA VAL A 156 -9.00 4.38 14.62
C VAL A 156 -9.82 3.35 13.83
N ARG A 157 -9.86 2.08 14.28
CA ARG A 157 -10.65 1.04 13.60
C ARG A 157 -12.14 1.39 13.56
N LYS A 158 -12.71 1.81 14.70
CA LYS A 158 -14.11 2.26 14.77
C LYS A 158 -14.37 3.50 13.92
N ALA A 159 -13.45 4.44 13.89
CA ALA A 159 -13.58 5.65 13.07
C ALA A 159 -13.58 5.29 11.58
N LEU A 160 -12.63 4.46 11.12
CA LEU A 160 -12.58 3.96 9.74
C LEU A 160 -13.86 3.22 9.34
N GLU A 161 -14.43 2.39 10.23
CA GLU A 161 -15.70 1.70 9.99
C GLU A 161 -16.87 2.68 9.80
N ARG A 162 -16.97 3.69 10.66
CA ARG A 162 -17.99 4.74 10.54
C ARG A 162 -17.85 5.52 9.25
N VAL A 163 -16.62 5.89 8.89
CA VAL A 163 -16.33 6.63 7.66
C VAL A 163 -16.72 5.82 6.42
N ARG A 164 -16.35 4.54 6.36
CA ARG A 164 -16.77 3.63 5.27
C ARG A 164 -18.28 3.54 5.16
N THR A 165 -18.96 3.43 6.29
CA THR A 165 -20.43 3.36 6.32
C THR A 165 -21.09 4.64 5.83
N SER A 166 -20.58 5.79 6.24
CA SER A 166 -21.07 7.10 5.78
C SER A 166 -20.85 7.28 4.28
N LEU A 167 -19.66 6.90 3.80
CA LEU A 167 -19.30 7.03 2.39
C LEU A 167 -20.16 6.12 1.51
N ARG A 168 -20.40 4.88 1.94
CA ARG A 168 -21.30 3.94 1.25
C ARG A 168 -22.70 4.54 1.09
N LYS A 169 -23.29 5.04 2.18
CA LYS A 169 -24.64 5.64 2.13
C LYS A 169 -24.69 6.84 1.19
N CYS A 170 -23.67 7.70 1.21
CA CYS A 170 -23.60 8.83 0.31
C CYS A 170 -23.51 8.38 -1.16
N MET A 171 -22.67 7.39 -1.46
CA MET A 171 -22.53 6.86 -2.82
C MET A 171 -23.81 6.18 -3.29
N GLU A 172 -24.44 5.36 -2.46
CA GLU A 172 -25.73 4.72 -2.77
C GLU A 172 -26.80 5.76 -3.12
N GLU A 173 -26.89 6.83 -2.33
CA GLU A 173 -27.85 7.90 -2.58
C GLU A 173 -27.55 8.66 -3.87
N ARG A 174 -26.28 9.00 -4.13
CA ARG A 174 -25.91 9.70 -5.36
C ARG A 174 -26.09 8.83 -6.61
N MET A 175 -25.70 7.56 -6.55
CA MET A 175 -25.90 6.62 -7.66
C MET A 175 -27.39 6.42 -7.96
N ARG A 176 -28.24 6.39 -6.91
CA ARG A 176 -29.70 6.36 -7.06
C ARG A 176 -30.23 7.62 -7.75
N LEU A 177 -29.73 8.80 -7.39
CA LEU A 177 -30.12 10.07 -8.01
C LEU A 177 -29.62 10.22 -9.47
N SER A 178 -28.48 9.61 -9.80
CA SER A 178 -27.93 9.59 -11.16
C SER A 178 -28.63 8.61 -12.11
N GLY A 179 -29.60 7.82 -11.64
CA GLY A 179 -30.38 6.89 -12.47
C GLY A 179 -29.63 5.62 -12.91
N VAL A 180 -28.48 5.32 -12.32
CA VAL A 180 -27.64 4.16 -12.69
C VAL A 180 -27.80 3.04 -11.64
N PRO A 181 -28.34 1.85 -11.98
CA PRO A 181 -28.66 0.81 -11.00
C PRO A 181 -27.45 0.27 -10.23
N ASN A 182 -27.67 -0.05 -8.94
CA ASN A 182 -26.70 -0.69 -8.06
C ASN A 182 -26.88 -2.21 -8.12
N VAL A 183 -26.03 -2.92 -8.87
CA VAL A 183 -25.89 -4.38 -8.87
C VAL A 183 -24.42 -4.68 -9.06
#